data_AF-A0A7V9Q1V6-F1
#
_entry.id   AF-A0A7V9Q1V6-F1
#
_cell.length_a   1.000
_cell.length_b   1.000
_cell.length_c   1.000
_cell.angle_alpha   90.00
_cell.angle_beta   90.00
_cell.angle_gamma   90.00
#
_symmetry.space_group_name_H-M   'P 1'
#
loop_
_entity.id
_entity.type
_entity.pdbx_description
1 polymer ?
#
loop_
_entity_poly.entity_id
_entity_poly.type
_entity_poly.pdbx_seq_one_letter_code
_entity_poly.pdbx_strand_id
1 'polypeptide(L)'
;VRILRGRDPARPLLSGRAAGAVVDSIADGVPLRARRPELRELRPEAFGAPAYPGVVMVVKRRTLVERSNVVRALIRTLQRGYREAQVDPESAASALQTRAPGTEREIVLAQLNAVSPSWTAGAEAYGQLRPEALRDWARWAVSFGVVERAPRLERAFDTTLVSRQSTP
;
A
#
# COMPACT_ATOMS: atom_id res chain seq x y z
N VAL A 1 -23.66 9.24 -14.44
CA VAL A 1 -22.85 9.00 -13.22
C VAL A 1 -21.49 9.67 -13.41
N ARG A 2 -21.11 10.66 -12.58
CA ARG A 2 -19.80 11.33 -12.68
C ARG A 2 -18.84 10.68 -11.70
N ILE A 3 -17.84 9.98 -12.21
CA ILE A 3 -16.73 9.40 -11.43
C ILE A 3 -15.57 10.39 -11.49
N LEU A 4 -15.07 10.82 -10.33
CA LEU A 4 -14.00 11.79 -10.24
C LEU A 4 -12.69 11.14 -9.78
N ARG A 5 -11.59 11.63 -10.36
CA ARG A 5 -10.21 11.38 -9.94
C ARG A 5 -9.57 12.76 -9.70
N GLY A 6 -9.13 13.05 -8.49
CA GLY A 6 -8.68 14.40 -8.13
C GLY A 6 -8.00 14.46 -6.76
N ARG A 7 -7.51 15.64 -6.37
CA ARG A 7 -6.72 15.89 -5.16
C ARG A 7 -7.47 15.70 -3.83
N ASP A 8 -8.81 15.68 -3.89
CA ASP A 8 -9.73 15.41 -2.78
C ASP A 8 -10.97 14.72 -3.36
N PRO A 9 -10.89 13.40 -3.61
CA PRO A 9 -11.98 12.65 -4.22
C PRO A 9 -13.13 12.39 -3.24
N ALA A 10 -12.88 12.56 -1.93
CA ALA A 10 -13.86 12.42 -0.86
C ALA A 10 -14.87 13.57 -0.83
N ARG A 11 -14.44 14.83 -1.02
CA ARG A 11 -15.33 16.00 -0.90
C ARG A 11 -16.53 16.02 -1.85
N PRO A 12 -16.40 15.67 -3.15
CA PRO A 12 -17.56 15.54 -4.03
C PRO A 12 -18.54 14.44 -3.61
N LEU A 13 -18.05 13.35 -3.02
CA LEU A 13 -18.91 12.30 -2.45
C LEU A 13 -19.64 12.79 -1.21
N LEU A 14 -18.93 13.42 -0.28
CA LEU A 14 -19.50 13.96 0.96
C LEU A 14 -20.57 15.02 0.71
N SER A 15 -20.39 15.85 -0.32
CA SER A 15 -21.34 16.90 -0.72
C SER A 15 -22.47 16.42 -1.63
N GLY A 16 -22.53 15.13 -1.98
CA GLY A 16 -23.54 14.57 -2.90
C GLY A 16 -23.39 15.02 -4.36
N ARG A 17 -22.28 15.67 -4.72
CA ARG A 17 -22.01 16.17 -6.08
C ARG A 17 -21.47 15.08 -7.01
N ALA A 18 -21.03 13.96 -6.46
CA ALA A 18 -20.63 12.77 -7.19
C ALA A 18 -21.32 11.54 -6.60
N ALA A 19 -21.70 10.62 -7.48
CA ALA A 19 -22.30 9.33 -7.10
C ALA A 19 -21.23 8.25 -6.83
N GLY A 20 -19.97 8.50 -7.19
CA GLY A 20 -18.83 7.61 -6.95
C GLY A 20 -17.50 8.34 -7.17
N ALA A 21 -16.44 7.86 -6.53
CA ALA A 21 -15.08 8.31 -6.77
C ALA A 21 -14.09 7.15 -6.58
N VAL A 22 -12.93 7.25 -7.23
CA VAL A 22 -11.80 6.36 -6.98
C VAL A 22 -10.95 7.01 -5.90
N VAL A 23 -10.75 6.31 -4.80
CA VAL A 23 -10.09 6.82 -3.59
C VAL A 23 -9.04 5.84 -3.09
N ASP A 24 -8.10 6.31 -2.27
CA ASP A 24 -7.26 5.40 -1.51
C ASP A 24 -8.06 4.77 -0.35
N SER A 25 -8.09 3.45 -0.26
CA SER A 25 -8.95 2.73 0.70
C SER A 25 -8.58 2.97 2.17
N ILE A 26 -7.33 3.39 2.43
CA ILE A 26 -6.84 3.70 3.77
C ILE A 26 -6.92 5.21 4.01
N ALA A 27 -6.26 6.02 3.19
CA ALA A 27 -6.14 7.45 3.41
C ALA A 27 -7.49 8.16 3.35
N ASP A 28 -8.30 7.86 2.32
CA ASP A 28 -9.63 8.45 2.14
C ASP A 28 -10.73 7.52 2.67
N GLY A 29 -10.58 6.21 2.46
CA GLY A 29 -11.61 5.21 2.74
C GLY A 29 -11.91 5.01 4.22
N VAL A 30 -10.91 5.13 5.11
CA VAL A 30 -11.15 5.07 6.57
C VAL A 30 -11.98 6.28 7.05
N PRO A 31 -11.58 7.55 6.77
CA PRO A 31 -12.41 8.71 7.10
C PRO A 31 -13.79 8.70 6.44
N LEU A 32 -13.89 8.27 5.18
CA LEU A 32 -15.17 8.23 4.46
C LEU A 32 -16.16 7.26 5.10
N ARG A 33 -15.72 6.05 5.49
CA ARG A 33 -16.57 5.06 6.16
C ARG A 33 -17.10 5.56 7.50
N ALA A 34 -16.28 6.31 8.25
CA ALA A 34 -16.70 6.92 9.50
C ALA A 34 -17.78 8.00 9.29
N ARG A 35 -17.70 8.78 8.20
CA ARG A 35 -18.61 9.91 7.94
C ARG A 35 -19.85 9.56 7.13
N ARG A 36 -19.78 8.53 6.29
CA ARG A 36 -20.84 8.10 5.35
C ARG A 36 -20.88 6.57 5.31
N PRO A 37 -21.33 5.89 6.38
CA PRO A 37 -21.32 4.43 6.48
C PRO A 37 -22.22 3.75 5.44
N GLU A 38 -23.12 4.47 4.80
CA GLU A 38 -23.98 3.98 3.73
C GLU A 38 -23.28 3.84 2.36
N LEU A 39 -22.10 4.45 2.20
CA LEU A 39 -21.31 4.31 0.97
C LEU A 39 -20.78 2.88 0.83
N ARG A 40 -20.91 2.33 -0.38
CA ARG A 40 -20.37 1.01 -0.71
C ARG A 40 -18.98 1.15 -1.30
N GLU A 41 -18.03 0.40 -0.75
CA GLU A 41 -16.68 0.28 -1.29
C GLU A 41 -16.64 -0.88 -2.30
N LEU A 42 -16.24 -0.58 -3.54
CA LEU A 42 -16.05 -1.56 -4.60
C LEU A 42 -14.56 -1.84 -4.74
N ARG A 43 -14.08 -2.89 -4.07
CA ARG A 43 -12.66 -3.24 -4.07
C ARG A 43 -12.31 -4.19 -5.23
N PRO A 44 -11.11 -4.10 -5.82
CA PRO A 44 -10.68 -5.01 -6.89
C PRO A 44 -10.84 -6.50 -6.55
N GLU A 45 -10.63 -6.87 -5.28
CA GLU A 45 -10.72 -8.26 -4.81
C GLU A 45 -12.13 -8.83 -4.98
N ALA A 46 -13.17 -8.00 -4.86
CA ALA A 46 -14.56 -8.41 -5.13
C ALA A 46 -14.82 -8.72 -6.61
N PHE A 47 -13.90 -8.32 -7.49
CA PHE A 47 -13.94 -8.57 -8.93
C PHE A 47 -12.81 -9.53 -9.38
N GLY A 48 -12.35 -10.39 -8.46
CA GLY A 48 -11.40 -11.45 -8.78
C GLY A 48 -9.94 -11.01 -8.81
N ALA A 49 -9.62 -9.82 -8.32
CA ALA A 49 -8.23 -9.43 -8.14
C ALA A 49 -7.58 -10.30 -7.05
N PRO A 50 -6.39 -10.88 -7.30
CA PRO A 50 -5.67 -11.64 -6.29
C PRO A 50 -5.11 -10.69 -5.23
N ALA A 51 -4.61 -11.22 -4.10
CA ALA A 51 -3.83 -10.42 -3.19
C ALA A 51 -2.47 -10.05 -3.83
N TYR A 52 -2.18 -8.75 -3.95
CA TYR A 52 -0.93 -8.24 -4.53
C TYR A 52 -0.44 -6.98 -3.79
N PRO A 53 0.85 -6.64 -3.88
CA PRO A 53 1.36 -5.43 -3.24
C PRO A 53 0.81 -4.17 -3.94
N GLY A 54 -0.05 -3.42 -3.25
CA GLY A 54 -0.64 -2.17 -3.78
C GLY A 54 0.36 -1.00 -3.86
N VAL A 55 1.40 -1.01 -3.03
CA VAL A 55 2.49 -0.03 -3.04
C VAL A 55 3.82 -0.76 -2.90
N VAL A 56 4.82 -0.34 -3.69
CA VAL A 56 6.16 -0.92 -3.69
C VAL A 56 7.24 0.16 -3.68
N MET A 57 8.39 -0.15 -3.08
CA MET A 57 9.57 0.70 -3.18
C MET A 57 10.21 0.53 -4.56
N VAL A 58 10.45 1.65 -5.24
CA VAL A 58 11.07 1.66 -6.58
C VAL A 58 12.40 2.41 -6.52
N VAL A 59 13.44 1.83 -7.11
CA VAL A 59 14.75 2.46 -7.28
C VAL A 59 15.20 2.35 -8.73
N LYS A 60 16.02 3.30 -9.19
CA LYS A 60 16.66 3.18 -10.52
C LYS A 60 17.62 1.99 -10.50
N ARG A 61 17.70 1.24 -11.61
CA ARG A 61 18.66 0.13 -11.76
C ARG A 61 20.10 0.56 -11.48
N ARG A 62 20.50 1.74 -11.96
CA ARG A 62 21.82 2.34 -11.67
C ARG A 62 22.05 2.49 -10.16
N THR A 63 21.08 3.00 -9.42
CA THR A 63 21.17 3.16 -7.95
C THR A 63 21.28 1.81 -7.26
N LEU A 64 20.55 0.78 -7.73
CA LEU A 64 20.64 -0.56 -7.17
C LEU A 64 22.03 -1.17 -7.35
N VAL A 65 22.69 -0.92 -8.48
CA VAL A 65 24.04 -1.40 -8.76
C VAL A 65 25.11 -0.59 -8.01
N GLU A 66 25.10 0.73 -8.16
CA GLU A 66 26.16 1.60 -7.64
C GLU A 66 26.05 1.88 -6.14
N ARG A 67 24.84 1.79 -5.57
CA ARG A 67 24.56 2.14 -4.15
C ARG A 67 23.78 1.04 -3.45
N SER A 68 24.09 -0.21 -3.75
CA SER A 68 23.39 -1.40 -3.21
C SER A 68 23.37 -1.42 -1.67
N ASN A 69 24.45 -0.98 -1.03
CA ASN A 69 24.54 -0.83 0.43
C ASN A 69 23.51 0.15 0.99
N VAL A 70 23.30 1.30 0.32
CA VAL A 70 22.31 2.31 0.72
C VAL A 70 20.90 1.77 0.54
N VAL A 71 20.62 1.08 -0.56
CA VAL A 71 19.30 0.45 -0.80
C VAL A 71 19.00 -0.59 0.27
N ARG A 72 19.94 -1.47 0.60
CA ARG A 72 19.78 -2.47 1.66
C ARG A 72 19.62 -1.83 3.05
N ALA A 73 20.35 -0.75 3.32
CA ALA A 73 20.19 0.00 4.56
C ALA A 73 18.79 0.61 4.67
N LEU A 74 18.30 1.25 3.61
CA LEU A 74 16.94 1.79 3.56
C LEU A 74 15.88 0.71 3.80
N ILE A 75 16.01 -0.45 3.16
CA ILE A 75 15.11 -1.60 3.38
C ILE A 75 15.07 -1.98 4.87
N ARG A 76 16.24 -2.15 5.51
CA ARG A 76 16.31 -2.50 6.94
C ARG A 76 15.71 -1.42 7.83
N THR A 77 15.95 -0.15 7.53
CA THR A 77 15.37 0.98 8.27
C THR A 77 13.85 0.99 8.15
N LEU A 78 13.30 0.77 6.95
CA LEU A 78 11.85 0.67 6.75
C LEU A 78 11.27 -0.53 7.50
N GLN A 79 11.89 -1.71 7.39
CA GLN A 79 11.45 -2.91 8.11
C GLN A 79 11.39 -2.69 9.63
N ARG A 80 12.38 -1.98 10.19
CA ARG A 80 12.38 -1.60 11.60
C ARG A 80 11.24 -0.63 11.93
N GLY A 81 11.08 0.45 11.17
CA GLY A 81 10.05 1.45 11.42
C GLY A 81 8.63 0.90 11.30
N TYR A 82 8.35 0.08 10.29
CA TYR A 82 7.04 -0.57 10.14
C TYR A 82 6.78 -1.61 11.23
N ARG A 83 7.80 -2.36 11.68
CA ARG A 83 7.66 -3.25 12.84
C ARG A 83 7.35 -2.46 14.11
N GLU A 84 8.05 -1.36 14.36
CA GLU A 84 7.78 -0.49 15.52
C GLU A 84 6.35 0.06 15.44
N ALA A 85 5.89 0.53 14.27
CA ALA A 85 4.52 0.99 14.08
C ALA A 85 3.46 -0.11 14.23
N GLN A 86 3.82 -1.38 14.04
CA GLN A 86 2.93 -2.52 14.25
C GLN A 86 2.81 -2.89 15.73
N VAL A 87 3.91 -2.77 16.48
CA VAL A 87 3.99 -3.13 17.90
C VAL A 87 3.47 -2.00 18.79
N ASP A 88 3.69 -0.75 18.40
CA ASP A 88 3.29 0.46 19.13
C ASP A 88 2.69 1.51 18.16
N PRO A 89 1.46 1.27 17.67
CA PRO A 89 0.79 2.18 16.75
C PRO A 89 0.50 3.55 17.37
N GLU A 90 0.38 3.64 18.69
CA GLU A 90 0.15 4.86 19.45
C GLU A 90 1.35 5.81 19.39
N SER A 91 2.55 5.29 19.61
CA SER A 91 3.78 6.08 19.44
C SER A 91 4.00 6.45 17.98
N ALA A 92 3.69 5.54 17.04
CA ALA A 92 3.78 5.83 15.61
C ALA A 92 2.80 6.95 15.18
N ALA A 93 1.57 6.94 15.70
CA ALA A 93 0.59 7.99 15.47
C ALA A 93 1.06 9.33 16.06
N SER A 94 1.59 9.34 17.29
CA SER A 94 2.20 10.54 17.89
C SER A 94 3.30 11.12 17.00
N ALA A 95 4.23 10.27 16.56
CA ALA A 95 5.36 10.68 15.73
C ALA A 95 4.89 11.26 14.37
N LEU A 96 3.86 10.66 13.77
CA LEU A 96 3.27 11.16 12.53
C LEU A 96 2.61 12.53 12.74
N GLN A 97 1.85 12.73 13.82
CA GLN A 97 1.21 14.01 14.13
C GLN A 97 2.22 15.14 14.33
N THR A 98 3.35 14.86 14.99
CA THR A 98 4.44 15.85 15.14
C THR A 98 5.00 16.29 13.79
N ARG A 99 5.03 15.40 12.78
CA ARG A 99 5.57 15.68 11.45
C ARG A 99 4.54 16.21 10.46
N ALA A 100 3.27 15.90 10.66
CA ALA A 100 2.16 16.34 9.84
C ALA A 100 1.08 17.02 10.71
N PRO A 101 1.30 18.28 11.12
CA PRO A 101 0.34 19.04 11.91
C PRO A 101 -1.04 19.10 11.22
N GLY A 102 -2.11 18.95 11.99
CA GLY A 102 -3.48 18.90 11.49
C GLY A 102 -4.01 17.47 11.23
N THR A 103 -3.17 16.45 11.42
CA THR A 103 -3.61 15.05 11.35
C THR A 103 -4.32 14.64 12.66
N GLU A 104 -5.54 14.13 12.56
CA GLU A 104 -6.32 13.63 13.71
C GLU A 104 -5.78 12.27 14.18
N ARG A 105 -5.41 12.15 15.45
CA ARG A 105 -4.77 10.95 16.04
C ARG A 105 -5.61 9.70 15.82
N GLU A 106 -6.91 9.82 16.10
CA GLU A 106 -7.86 8.71 16.03
C GLU A 106 -7.98 8.19 14.59
N ILE A 107 -7.95 9.08 13.60
CA ILE A 107 -7.93 8.70 12.18
C ILE A 107 -6.66 7.93 11.84
N VAL A 108 -5.49 8.37 12.31
CA VAL A 108 -4.21 7.67 12.06
C VAL A 108 -4.24 6.27 12.68
N LEU A 109 -4.70 6.14 13.92
CA LEU A 109 -4.83 4.84 14.57
C LEU A 109 -5.78 3.92 13.81
N ALA A 110 -6.93 4.45 13.36
CA ALA A 110 -7.86 3.69 12.53
C ALA A 110 -7.24 3.26 11.19
N GLN A 111 -6.43 4.10 10.56
CA GLN A 111 -5.69 3.80 9.34
C GLN A 111 -4.62 2.72 9.58
N LEU A 112 -3.83 2.85 10.64
CA LEU A 112 -2.82 1.85 11.04
C LEU A 112 -3.46 0.50 11.31
N ASN A 113 -4.57 0.47 12.04
CA ASN A 113 -5.34 -0.76 12.30
C ASN A 113 -5.89 -1.38 11.01
N ALA A 114 -6.32 -0.56 10.06
CA ALA A 114 -6.85 -1.04 8.78
C ALA A 114 -5.76 -1.62 7.86
N VAL A 115 -4.53 -1.07 7.88
CA VAL A 115 -3.46 -1.44 6.93
C VAL A 115 -2.44 -2.42 7.51
N SER A 116 -2.24 -2.46 8.84
CA SER A 116 -1.19 -3.29 9.43
C SER A 116 -1.29 -4.79 9.12
N PRO A 117 -2.49 -5.41 8.96
CA PRO A 117 -2.58 -6.81 8.57
C PRO A 117 -2.01 -7.09 7.16
N SER A 118 -1.98 -6.09 6.27
CA SER A 118 -1.49 -6.25 4.90
C SER A 118 0.02 -6.04 4.76
N TRP A 119 0.72 -5.61 5.80
CA TRP A 119 2.15 -5.28 5.75
C TRP A 119 3.04 -6.50 5.48
N THR A 120 2.69 -7.66 6.00
CA THR A 120 3.35 -8.92 5.67
C THR A 120 2.49 -9.79 4.76
N ALA A 121 1.15 -9.79 4.90
CA ALA A 121 0.19 -10.48 4.03
C ALA A 121 0.60 -11.93 3.66
N GLY A 122 1.15 -12.67 4.63
CA GLY A 122 1.65 -14.03 4.49
C GLY A 122 3.06 -14.17 3.91
N ALA A 123 3.83 -13.09 3.84
CA ALA A 123 5.26 -13.11 3.59
C ALA A 123 6.03 -13.22 4.92
N GLU A 124 7.29 -13.66 4.87
CA GLU A 124 8.11 -13.89 6.05
C GLU A 124 8.64 -12.59 6.65
N ALA A 125 8.74 -11.54 5.85
CA ALA A 125 9.22 -10.23 6.28
C ALA A 125 8.46 -9.09 5.58
N TYR A 126 8.37 -7.95 6.28
CA TYR A 126 7.86 -6.71 5.70
C TYR A 126 8.65 -6.35 4.43
N GLY A 127 7.93 -6.03 3.35
CA GLY A 127 8.51 -5.65 2.07
C GLY A 127 9.01 -6.81 1.20
N GLN A 128 8.81 -8.07 1.61
CA GLN A 128 9.11 -9.22 0.75
C GLN A 128 8.12 -9.30 -0.41
N LEU A 129 8.64 -9.27 -1.64
CA LEU A 129 7.84 -9.49 -2.84
C LEU A 129 7.79 -10.98 -3.16
N ARG A 130 6.62 -11.61 -3.00
CA ARG A 130 6.41 -13.01 -3.34
C ARG A 130 6.23 -13.19 -4.85
N PRO A 131 7.08 -13.99 -5.53
CA PRO A 131 6.98 -14.21 -6.98
C PRO A 131 5.60 -14.71 -7.43
N GLU A 132 4.95 -15.57 -6.64
CA GLU A 132 3.62 -16.12 -6.92
C GLU A 132 2.56 -15.01 -6.98
N ALA A 133 2.55 -14.14 -5.96
CA ALA A 133 1.60 -13.03 -5.90
C ALA A 133 1.79 -12.03 -7.06
N LEU A 134 3.04 -11.79 -7.47
CA LEU A 134 3.34 -10.96 -8.64
C LEU A 134 2.90 -11.61 -9.96
N ARG A 135 3.03 -12.94 -10.08
CA ARG A 135 2.52 -13.71 -11.24
C ARG A 135 1.01 -13.66 -11.32
N ASP A 136 0.32 -13.84 -10.20
CA ASP A 136 -1.13 -13.77 -10.12
C ASP A 136 -1.63 -12.37 -10.48
N TRP A 137 -1.01 -11.34 -9.90
CA TRP A 137 -1.27 -9.95 -10.24
C TRP A 137 -1.09 -9.67 -11.72
N ALA A 138 0.04 -10.09 -12.33
CA ALA A 138 0.31 -9.80 -13.74
C ALA A 138 -0.72 -10.45 -14.67
N ARG A 139 -1.16 -11.69 -14.36
CA ARG A 139 -2.23 -12.37 -15.10
C ARG A 139 -3.56 -11.63 -14.98
N TRP A 140 -3.94 -11.28 -13.74
CA TRP A 140 -5.16 -10.53 -13.48
C TRP A 140 -5.14 -9.16 -14.17
N ALA A 141 -4.03 -8.41 -14.04
CA ALA A 141 -3.88 -7.07 -14.59
C ALA A 141 -4.00 -7.03 -16.12
N VAL A 142 -3.53 -8.07 -16.82
CA VAL A 142 -3.78 -8.21 -18.27
C VAL A 142 -5.24 -8.55 -18.53
N SER A 143 -5.80 -9.54 -17.83
CA SER A 143 -7.19 -9.98 -18.05
C SER A 143 -8.22 -8.87 -17.80
N PHE A 144 -7.93 -7.97 -16.85
CA PHE A 144 -8.77 -6.84 -16.48
C PHE A 144 -8.44 -5.56 -17.28
N GLY A 145 -7.42 -5.60 -18.15
CA GLY A 145 -7.02 -4.46 -18.97
C GLY A 145 -6.30 -3.33 -18.23
N VAL A 146 -5.75 -3.59 -17.04
CA VAL A 146 -4.91 -2.64 -16.29
C VAL A 146 -3.57 -2.42 -17.00
N VAL A 147 -3.01 -3.47 -17.59
CA VAL A 147 -1.82 -3.42 -18.43
C VAL A 147 -2.07 -4.14 -19.76
N GLU A 148 -1.54 -3.61 -20.85
CA GLU A 148 -1.70 -4.25 -22.17
C GLU A 148 -0.99 -5.61 -22.26
N ARG A 149 0.15 -5.74 -21.58
CA ARG A 149 0.98 -6.95 -21.59
C ARG A 149 1.60 -7.17 -20.22
N ALA A 150 1.69 -8.43 -19.79
CA ALA A 150 2.33 -8.78 -18.54
C ALA A 150 3.81 -8.37 -18.56
N PRO A 151 4.31 -7.67 -17.53
CA PRO A 151 5.72 -7.34 -17.45
C PRO A 151 6.56 -8.61 -17.23
N ARG A 152 7.81 -8.60 -17.69
CA ARG A 152 8.80 -9.61 -17.30
C ARG A 152 9.16 -9.39 -15.84
N LEU A 153 8.62 -10.22 -14.95
CA LEU A 153 8.67 -9.98 -13.50
C LEU A 153 10.09 -9.87 -12.98
N GLU A 154 11.00 -10.71 -13.46
CA GLU A 154 12.42 -10.75 -13.06
C GLU A 154 13.18 -9.50 -13.49
N ARG A 155 12.65 -8.74 -14.46
CA ARG A 155 13.21 -7.46 -14.89
C ARG A 155 12.56 -6.27 -14.20
N ALA A 156 11.33 -6.42 -13.74
CA ALA A 156 10.54 -5.35 -13.12
C ALA A 156 10.72 -5.32 -11.59
N PHE A 157 10.87 -6.48 -10.96
CA PHE A 157 10.91 -6.65 -9.52
C PHE A 157 12.17 -7.41 -9.09
N ASP A 158 12.82 -6.95 -8.03
CA ASP A 158 13.82 -7.72 -7.31
C ASP A 158 13.14 -8.42 -6.13
N THR A 159 13.06 -9.74 -6.18
CA THR A 159 12.44 -10.57 -5.13
C THR A 159 13.48 -11.18 -4.17
N THR A 160 14.73 -10.73 -4.24
CA THR A 160 15.88 -11.33 -3.53
C THR A 160 16.48 -10.40 -2.47
N LEU A 161 16.28 -9.08 -2.58
CA LEU A 161 16.76 -8.11 -1.60
C LEU A 161 16.12 -8.27 -0.22
N VAL A 162 14.88 -8.77 -0.18
CA VAL A 162 14.16 -9.11 1.02
C VAL A 162 13.82 -10.60 0.95
N SER A 163 14.72 -11.42 1.48
CA SER A 163 14.52 -12.86 1.64
C SER A 163 14.63 -13.23 3.11
N ARG A 164 14.23 -14.46 3.44
CA ARG A 164 14.56 -15.11 4.71
C ARG A 164 16.02 -14.82 5.04
N GLN A 165 16.28 -14.17 6.17
CA GLN A 165 17.65 -14.09 6.67
C GLN A 165 18.07 -15.53 6.96
N SER A 166 19.05 -16.06 6.23
CA SER A 166 19.84 -17.17 6.77
C SER A 166 20.51 -16.59 8.00
N THR A 167 20.02 -16.96 9.18
CA THR A 167 20.76 -16.76 10.42
C THR A 167 22.16 -17.31 10.20
N PRO A 168 23.23 -16.53 10.46
CA PRO A 168 24.57 -17.11 10.52
C PRO A 168 24.65 -18.17 11.61
#